data_AF-A0A711KDK2-F1
#
_entry.id   AF-A0A711KDK2-F1
#
_cell.length_a   1.000
_cell.length_b   1.000
_cell.length_c   1.000
_cell.angle_alpha   90.00
_cell.angle_beta   90.00
_cell.angle_gamma   90.00
#
_symmetry.space_group_name_H-M   'P 1'
#
loop_
_entity.id
_entity.type
_entity.pdbx_description
1 polymer ?
#
loop_
_entity_poly.entity_id
_entity_poly.type
_entity_poly.pdbx_seq_one_letter_code
_entity_poly.pdbx_strand_id
1 'polypeptide(L)'
;MAKAPTKKAKAKKGFEDTLWDTANQLRGSVESSEYKHVVLSLVFLKFISDKFEARRKQMEDEGQGDFLEMEVFYQQDNIFYLPEEARWSFIKQNAKQDDIAVRIDTALSTIEKRNPSLKGALPDNYFSRQNLETKKLASLIDTIDNIETLAHETDVEALSKEDLVGRVYEYFLGKFAATEGKGGGEFYTPKCVVTLLTEMLEPFQGKIYDPCCGSAGMFVQSVKFVESHQGKSRDIALPGQLFFTTQIPVCLWFMTKSKAADPAKGYRNRQGETLFIDARNLGTMINRTTKELTADDIATIADTYHAWRSTPEELVERVKRGDSQLAQYEDQAGFCKVATIAEIKANDSVLTPGRYVGAAEQEDDGVAFETKMRELSQTLFAQMKQAEELDNAIRQNLEVLGYGI
;
A
#
# COMPACT_ATOMS: atom_id res chain seq x y z
N MET A 1 18.24 -34.60 26.12
CA MET A 1 18.89 -33.27 26.01
C MET A 1 17.89 -32.33 25.37
N ALA A 2 17.62 -31.16 25.95
CA ALA A 2 16.73 -30.18 25.32
C ALA A 2 17.44 -29.49 24.14
N LYS A 3 16.74 -29.28 23.01
CA LYS A 3 17.25 -28.44 21.93
C LYS A 3 17.30 -26.98 22.42
N ALA A 4 18.45 -26.34 22.33
CA ALA A 4 18.57 -24.92 22.63
C ALA A 4 17.68 -24.09 21.68
N PRO A 5 17.07 -22.98 22.14
CA PRO A 5 16.21 -22.17 21.29
C PRO A 5 17.05 -21.52 20.18
N THR A 6 16.74 -21.86 18.93
CA THR A 6 17.32 -21.21 17.76
C THR A 6 16.91 -19.73 17.77
N LYS A 7 17.89 -18.84 17.97
CA LYS A 7 17.68 -17.40 17.79
C LYS A 7 17.18 -17.17 16.36
N LYS A 8 15.91 -16.74 16.20
CA LYS A 8 15.43 -16.23 14.91
C LYS A 8 16.40 -15.15 14.46
N ALA A 9 16.95 -15.29 13.26
CA ALA A 9 17.72 -14.23 12.64
C ALA A 9 16.81 -12.99 12.53
N LYS A 10 17.31 -11.82 12.95
CA LYS A 10 16.62 -10.57 12.61
C LYS A 10 16.64 -10.46 11.08
N ALA A 11 15.48 -10.24 10.48
CA ALA A 11 15.40 -9.92 9.05
C ALA A 11 16.32 -8.73 8.75
N LYS A 12 17.03 -8.78 7.62
CA LYS A 12 17.89 -7.68 7.20
C LYS A 12 16.98 -6.48 6.90
N LYS A 13 17.19 -5.39 7.62
CA LYS A 13 16.34 -4.20 7.58
C LYS A 13 16.32 -3.60 6.16
N GLY A 14 15.14 -3.17 5.70
CA GLY A 14 15.01 -2.52 4.38
C GLY A 14 15.79 -1.22 4.28
N PHE A 15 16.03 -0.77 3.04
CA PHE A 15 16.56 0.57 2.78
C PHE A 15 15.56 1.62 3.30
N GLU A 16 14.29 1.39 3.01
CA GLU A 16 13.14 2.21 3.35
C GLU A 16 12.92 2.28 4.88
N ASP A 17 13.07 1.16 5.60
CA ASP A 17 13.05 1.14 7.08
C ASP A 17 14.23 1.92 7.69
N THR A 18 15.38 1.93 7.01
CA THR A 18 16.59 2.61 7.48
C THR A 18 16.48 4.13 7.24
N LEU A 19 15.98 4.51 6.07
CA LEU A 19 15.65 5.89 5.69
C LEU A 19 14.56 6.46 6.61
N TRP A 20 13.49 5.70 6.85
CA TRP A 20 12.41 6.06 7.78
C TRP A 20 12.90 6.30 9.20
N ASP A 21 13.63 5.36 9.80
CA ASP A 21 14.08 5.54 11.19
C ASP A 21 15.11 6.65 11.33
N THR A 22 15.88 6.97 10.27
CA THR A 22 16.81 8.11 10.28
C THR A 22 16.03 9.42 10.23
N ALA A 23 15.07 9.56 9.31
CA ALA A 23 14.20 10.73 9.26
C ALA A 23 13.40 10.91 10.55
N ASN A 24 12.79 9.84 11.09
CA ASN A 24 11.98 9.92 12.31
C ASN A 24 12.79 10.27 13.56
N GLN A 25 14.10 9.96 13.61
CA GLN A 25 15.02 10.48 14.66
C GLN A 25 15.28 11.99 14.52
N LEU A 26 15.34 12.49 13.28
CA LEU A 26 15.59 13.90 12.97
C LEU A 26 14.34 14.80 13.14
N ARG A 27 13.15 14.22 13.30
CA ARG A 27 11.86 14.91 13.53
C ARG A 27 11.86 15.87 14.72
N GLY A 28 12.59 15.54 15.80
CA GLY A 28 12.59 16.33 17.03
C GLY A 28 11.18 16.44 17.65
N SER A 29 10.72 17.68 17.89
CA SER A 29 9.43 17.98 18.52
C SER A 29 8.24 18.09 17.56
N VAL A 30 8.47 17.99 16.24
CA VAL A 30 7.39 18.10 15.24
C VAL A 30 6.46 16.87 15.33
N GLU A 31 5.15 17.07 15.10
CA GLU A 31 4.18 15.97 15.07
C GLU A 31 4.40 15.06 13.85
N SER A 32 4.00 13.78 13.93
CA SER A 32 4.14 12.86 12.79
C SER A 32 3.33 13.29 11.56
N SER A 33 2.18 13.93 11.80
CA SER A 33 1.26 14.49 10.81
C SER A 33 1.87 15.68 10.07
N GLU A 34 2.53 16.59 10.78
CA GLU A 34 3.24 17.73 10.20
C GLU A 34 4.55 17.30 9.51
N TYR A 35 5.28 16.35 10.11
CA TYR A 35 6.60 15.96 9.60
C TYR A 35 6.55 15.23 8.24
N LYS A 36 5.42 14.64 7.86
CA LYS A 36 5.25 14.04 6.52
C LYS A 36 5.48 15.04 5.41
N HIS A 37 5.00 16.27 5.57
CA HIS A 37 5.16 17.33 4.58
C HIS A 37 6.63 17.80 4.48
N VAL A 38 7.41 17.72 5.56
CA VAL A 38 8.86 18.00 5.56
C VAL A 38 9.60 16.96 4.71
N VAL A 39 9.41 15.66 5.01
CA VAL A 39 10.18 14.60 4.36
C VAL A 39 9.74 14.38 2.92
N LEU A 40 8.43 14.31 2.65
CA LEU A 40 7.90 14.05 1.30
C LEU A 40 8.27 15.18 0.33
N SER A 41 8.30 16.44 0.78
CA SER A 41 8.72 17.57 -0.08
C SER A 41 10.22 17.54 -0.41
N LEU A 42 11.09 17.12 0.53
CA LEU A 42 12.53 16.97 0.25
C LEU A 42 12.82 15.77 -0.67
N VAL A 43 12.12 14.65 -0.49
CA VAL A 43 12.21 13.49 -1.39
C VAL A 43 11.74 13.84 -2.81
N PHE A 44 10.63 14.59 -2.93
CA PHE A 44 10.16 15.13 -4.21
C PHE A 44 11.19 16.09 -4.84
N LEU A 45 11.73 17.03 -4.06
CA LEU A 45 12.72 18.02 -4.53
C LEU A 45 14.02 17.38 -5.02
N LYS A 46 14.49 16.32 -4.33
CA LYS A 46 15.61 15.47 -4.76
C LYS A 46 15.30 14.85 -6.13
N PHE A 47 14.20 14.08 -6.22
CA PHE A 47 13.79 13.37 -7.42
C PHE A 47 13.67 14.25 -8.67
N ILE A 48 12.94 15.36 -8.59
CA ILE A 48 12.79 16.26 -9.75
C ILE A 48 14.12 16.91 -10.13
N SER A 49 15.01 17.15 -9.17
CA SER A 49 16.36 17.66 -9.45
C SER A 49 17.23 16.65 -10.18
N ASP A 50 17.20 15.38 -9.74
CA ASP A 50 17.98 14.33 -10.39
C ASP A 50 17.47 14.07 -11.82
N LYS A 51 16.14 14.03 -12.02
CA LYS A 51 15.51 13.94 -13.36
C LYS A 51 15.89 15.14 -14.26
N PHE A 52 15.89 16.35 -13.70
CA PHE A 52 16.29 17.56 -14.41
C PHE A 52 17.76 17.51 -14.84
N GLU A 53 18.69 17.23 -13.93
CA GLU A 53 20.13 17.16 -14.25
C GLU A 53 20.46 15.98 -15.17
N ALA A 54 19.75 14.85 -15.07
CA ALA A 54 19.88 13.73 -16.01
C ALA A 54 19.49 14.14 -17.44
N ARG A 55 18.34 14.82 -17.62
CA ARG A 55 17.92 15.32 -18.95
C ARG A 55 18.82 16.43 -19.46
N ARG A 56 19.27 17.33 -18.57
CA ARG A 56 20.20 18.42 -18.90
C ARG A 56 21.52 17.87 -19.41
N LYS A 57 22.09 16.88 -18.73
CA LYS A 57 23.29 16.16 -19.19
C LYS A 57 23.05 15.42 -20.51
N GLN A 58 21.90 14.74 -20.66
CA GLN A 58 21.57 14.10 -21.94
C GLN A 58 21.53 15.12 -23.09
N MET A 59 20.98 16.32 -22.86
CA MET A 59 20.99 17.41 -23.84
C MET A 59 22.42 17.91 -24.13
N GLU A 60 23.31 18.00 -23.13
CA GLU A 60 24.73 18.30 -23.33
C GLU A 60 25.42 17.22 -24.21
N ASP A 61 25.23 15.94 -23.87
CA ASP A 61 25.76 14.79 -24.62
C ASP A 61 25.17 14.69 -26.05
N GLU A 62 23.93 15.14 -26.26
CA GLU A 62 23.26 15.27 -27.57
C GLU A 62 23.66 16.53 -28.37
N GLY A 63 24.53 17.40 -27.82
CA GLY A 63 24.96 18.65 -28.46
C GLY A 63 23.91 19.78 -28.44
N GLN A 64 22.86 19.64 -27.63
CA GLN A 64 21.75 20.60 -27.46
C GLN A 64 22.05 21.69 -26.40
N GLY A 65 23.32 22.04 -26.22
CA GLY A 65 23.79 22.96 -25.17
C GLY A 65 23.15 24.36 -25.17
N ASP A 66 22.77 24.87 -26.34
CA ASP A 66 22.08 26.16 -26.48
C ASP A 66 20.63 26.14 -25.94
N PHE A 67 20.07 24.95 -25.70
CA PHE A 67 18.67 24.76 -25.28
C PHE A 67 18.49 24.43 -23.79
N LEU A 68 19.58 24.31 -23.01
CA LEU A 68 19.55 23.82 -21.63
C LEU A 68 18.70 24.67 -20.68
N GLU A 69 18.55 25.97 -20.95
CA GLU A 69 17.76 26.89 -20.12
C GLU A 69 16.35 27.15 -20.70
N MET A 70 15.90 26.35 -21.68
CA MET A 70 14.56 26.45 -22.31
C MET A 70 13.59 25.38 -21.79
N GLU A 71 12.59 25.80 -21.01
CA GLU A 71 11.68 24.89 -20.26
C GLU A 71 10.98 23.82 -21.12
N VAL A 72 10.66 24.15 -22.39
CA VAL A 72 9.93 23.26 -23.31
C VAL A 72 10.66 21.95 -23.63
N PHE A 73 12.00 21.93 -23.60
CA PHE A 73 12.79 20.73 -23.88
C PHE A 73 12.77 19.70 -22.73
N TYR A 74 12.32 20.10 -21.54
CA TYR A 74 12.09 19.21 -20.40
C TYR A 74 10.62 18.79 -20.32
N GLN A 75 9.70 19.73 -20.58
CA GLN A 75 8.25 19.49 -20.51
C GLN A 75 7.76 18.40 -21.48
N GLN A 76 8.41 18.23 -22.63
CA GLN A 76 8.09 17.15 -23.58
C GLN A 76 8.22 15.74 -22.98
N ASP A 77 9.15 15.57 -22.03
CA ASP A 77 9.44 14.32 -21.32
C ASP A 77 8.71 14.25 -19.95
N ASN A 78 7.83 15.21 -19.66
CA ASN A 78 7.19 15.48 -18.35
C ASN A 78 8.18 15.85 -17.23
N ILE A 79 9.37 16.35 -17.59
CA ILE A 79 10.39 16.79 -16.64
C ILE A 79 10.19 18.28 -16.33
N PHE A 80 10.22 18.65 -15.06
CA PHE A 80 10.11 20.05 -14.65
C PHE A 80 11.43 20.79 -14.86
N TYR A 81 11.37 21.97 -15.47
CA TYR A 81 12.53 22.87 -15.54
C TYR A 81 12.81 23.47 -14.16
N LEU A 82 14.08 23.43 -13.73
CA LEU A 82 14.51 23.96 -12.43
C LEU A 82 15.53 25.09 -12.61
N PRO A 83 15.25 26.32 -12.13
CA PRO A 83 16.28 27.35 -11.98
C PRO A 83 17.24 26.97 -10.84
N GLU A 84 18.44 27.57 -10.81
CA GLU A 84 19.55 27.16 -9.94
C GLU A 84 19.18 27.09 -8.45
N GLU A 85 18.44 28.09 -7.95
CA GLU A 85 18.00 28.18 -6.56
C GLU A 85 17.02 27.07 -6.13
N ALA A 86 16.43 26.36 -7.10
CA ALA A 86 15.49 25.26 -6.89
C ALA A 86 16.10 23.86 -7.14
N ARG A 87 17.39 23.77 -7.50
CA ARG A 87 18.08 22.48 -7.71
C ARG A 87 18.58 21.92 -6.38
N TRP A 88 18.51 20.60 -6.20
CA TRP A 88 18.98 19.91 -4.99
C TRP A 88 20.44 20.23 -4.64
N SER A 89 21.30 20.40 -5.66
CA SER A 89 22.70 20.82 -5.52
C SER A 89 22.85 22.12 -4.73
N PHE A 90 22.04 23.15 -5.02
CA PHE A 90 22.02 24.42 -4.31
C PHE A 90 21.53 24.26 -2.85
N ILE A 91 20.45 23.49 -2.64
CA ILE A 91 19.90 23.21 -1.30
C ILE A 91 20.94 22.50 -0.42
N LYS A 92 21.60 21.46 -0.97
CA LYS A 92 22.67 20.70 -0.31
C LYS A 92 23.88 21.57 0.04
N GLN A 93 24.35 22.40 -0.90
CA GLN A 93 25.48 23.30 -0.67
C GLN A 93 25.20 24.30 0.46
N ASN A 94 23.93 24.73 0.60
CA ASN A 94 23.50 25.68 1.62
C ASN A 94 22.86 25.02 2.86
N ALA A 95 22.88 23.69 2.98
CA ALA A 95 22.16 22.93 4.01
C ALA A 95 22.51 23.33 5.46
N LYS A 96 23.67 23.96 5.67
CA LYS A 96 24.21 24.37 6.98
C LYS A 96 24.06 25.87 7.27
N GLN A 97 23.41 26.63 6.40
CA GLN A 97 23.10 28.05 6.60
C GLN A 97 21.82 28.21 7.43
N ASP A 98 21.74 29.23 8.28
CA ASP A 98 20.59 29.45 9.15
C ASP A 98 19.30 29.83 8.39
N ASP A 99 19.40 30.22 7.12
CA ASP A 99 18.27 30.51 6.21
C ASP A 99 17.80 29.30 5.38
N ILE A 100 18.33 28.10 5.62
CA ILE A 100 18.02 26.89 4.82
C ILE A 100 16.52 26.59 4.70
N ALA A 101 15.73 26.81 5.75
CA ALA A 101 14.27 26.62 5.72
C ALA A 101 13.61 27.57 4.68
N VAL A 102 14.05 28.83 4.64
CA VAL A 102 13.57 29.84 3.69
C VAL A 102 14.01 29.50 2.26
N ARG A 103 15.21 28.93 2.07
CA ARG A 103 15.68 28.45 0.76
C ARG A 103 14.81 27.32 0.23
N ILE A 104 14.45 26.34 1.06
CA ILE A 104 13.58 25.21 0.67
C ILE A 104 12.16 25.72 0.33
N ASP A 105 11.57 26.57 1.18
CA ASP A 105 10.26 27.18 0.90
C ASP A 105 10.29 28.01 -0.40
N THR A 106 11.39 28.72 -0.67
CA THR A 106 11.59 29.49 -1.92
C THR A 106 11.70 28.57 -3.13
N ALA A 107 12.48 27.48 -3.05
CA ALA A 107 12.60 26.50 -4.12
C ALA A 107 11.24 25.89 -4.49
N LEU A 108 10.51 25.36 -3.50
CA LEU A 108 9.18 24.76 -3.69
C LEU A 108 8.18 25.76 -4.27
N SER A 109 8.17 27.00 -3.77
CA SER A 109 7.28 28.05 -4.27
C SER A 109 7.63 28.49 -5.71
N THR A 110 8.92 28.50 -6.08
CA THR A 110 9.36 28.78 -7.46
C THR A 110 8.99 27.63 -8.42
N ILE A 111 9.12 26.38 -7.98
CA ILE A 111 8.69 25.20 -8.73
C ILE A 111 7.18 25.24 -9.00
N GLU A 112 6.36 25.52 -7.98
CA GLU A 112 4.91 25.66 -8.15
C GLU A 112 4.55 26.79 -9.13
N LYS A 113 5.14 27.98 -8.97
CA LYS A 113 4.83 29.15 -9.80
C LYS A 113 5.17 28.96 -11.29
N ARG A 114 6.20 28.17 -11.61
CA ARG A 114 6.58 27.83 -13.00
C ARG A 114 5.72 26.73 -13.61
N ASN A 115 5.09 25.87 -12.79
CA ASN A 115 4.42 24.65 -13.26
C ASN A 115 2.94 24.65 -12.86
N PRO A 116 2.02 25.16 -13.70
CA PRO A 116 0.59 25.29 -13.36
C PRO A 116 -0.11 23.99 -12.94
N SER A 117 0.42 22.83 -13.33
CA SER A 117 -0.02 21.49 -12.91
C SER A 117 0.25 21.17 -11.43
N LEU A 118 1.23 21.84 -10.80
CA LEU A 118 1.60 21.66 -9.39
C LEU A 118 0.87 22.64 -8.45
N LYS A 119 -0.03 23.47 -8.96
CA LYS A 119 -0.72 24.50 -8.17
C LYS A 119 -1.52 23.89 -7.00
N GLY A 120 -1.15 24.27 -5.78
CA GLY A 120 -1.70 23.75 -4.53
C GLY A 120 -1.19 22.36 -4.12
N ALA A 121 -0.20 21.79 -4.83
CA ALA A 121 0.36 20.46 -4.53
C ALA A 121 1.60 20.51 -3.61
N LEU A 122 2.30 21.65 -3.54
CA LEU A 122 3.50 21.82 -2.70
C LEU A 122 3.19 22.67 -1.45
N PRO A 123 3.83 22.42 -0.30
CA PRO A 123 3.58 23.22 0.92
C PRO A 123 4.11 24.66 0.80
N ASP A 124 3.22 25.65 0.98
CA ASP A 124 3.59 27.08 1.00
C ASP A 124 4.19 27.50 2.35
N ASN A 125 5.40 28.07 2.32
CA ASN A 125 6.09 28.68 3.49
C ASN A 125 6.04 27.76 4.73
N TYR A 126 6.31 26.47 4.54
CA TYR A 126 6.07 25.43 5.52
C TYR A 126 7.29 25.17 6.40
N PHE A 127 8.48 25.03 5.81
CA PHE A 127 9.70 24.71 6.54
C PHE A 127 10.05 25.82 7.55
N SER A 128 9.84 27.08 7.16
CA SER A 128 10.06 28.27 7.99
C SER A 128 9.07 28.40 9.16
N ARG A 129 7.92 27.70 9.14
CA ARG A 129 6.93 27.70 10.24
C ARG A 129 7.16 26.60 11.27
N GLN A 130 7.82 25.50 10.90
CA GLN A 130 8.01 24.32 11.78
C GLN A 130 9.11 24.49 12.85
N ASN A 131 9.85 25.60 12.85
CA ASN A 131 10.95 25.88 13.79
C ASN A 131 11.99 24.73 13.92
N LEU A 132 12.26 24.04 12.79
CA LEU A 132 13.23 22.95 12.72
C LEU A 132 14.66 23.48 12.98
N GLU A 133 15.41 22.79 13.85
CA GLU A 133 16.83 23.09 14.06
C GLU A 133 17.62 22.90 12.76
N THR A 134 18.39 23.92 12.35
CA THR A 134 19.26 23.93 11.16
C THR A 134 20.07 22.63 11.03
N LYS A 135 20.61 22.13 12.14
CA LYS A 135 21.41 20.89 12.20
C LYS A 135 20.60 19.63 11.84
N LYS A 136 19.35 19.52 12.30
CA LYS A 136 18.47 18.38 12.01
C LYS A 136 18.02 18.39 10.55
N LEU A 137 17.71 19.59 10.02
CA LEU A 137 17.34 19.76 8.62
C LEU A 137 18.54 19.49 7.68
N ALA A 138 19.75 19.94 8.06
CA ALA A 138 20.99 19.59 7.35
C ALA A 138 21.22 18.06 7.32
N SER A 139 21.11 17.37 8.45
CA SER A 139 21.23 15.92 8.50
C SER A 139 20.11 15.19 7.74
N LEU A 140 18.92 15.77 7.62
CA LEU A 140 17.83 15.21 6.82
C LEU A 140 18.11 15.35 5.32
N ILE A 141 18.65 16.49 4.89
CA ILE A 141 19.17 16.71 3.53
C ILE A 141 20.30 15.70 3.24
N ASP A 142 21.32 15.61 4.10
CA ASP A 142 22.41 14.63 3.96
C ASP A 142 21.88 13.18 3.91
N THR A 143 20.79 12.86 4.62
CA THR A 143 20.15 11.53 4.58
C THR A 143 19.44 11.27 3.25
N ILE A 144 18.63 12.23 2.76
CA ILE A 144 17.84 12.12 1.52
C ILE A 144 18.75 12.18 0.27
N ASP A 145 19.90 12.83 0.38
CA ASP A 145 20.90 12.88 -0.69
C ASP A 145 21.43 11.49 -1.09
N ASN A 146 21.51 10.56 -0.14
CA ASN A 146 21.95 9.17 -0.35
C ASN A 146 20.86 8.28 -1.01
N ILE A 147 19.74 8.83 -1.47
CA ILE A 147 18.74 8.09 -2.26
C ILE A 147 19.19 8.07 -3.73
N GLU A 148 19.47 6.88 -4.26
CA GLU A 148 19.82 6.65 -5.67
C GLU A 148 18.58 6.69 -6.58
N THR A 149 17.96 7.87 -6.68
CA THR A 149 16.71 8.12 -7.44
C THR A 149 16.75 7.69 -8.90
N LEU A 150 17.94 7.64 -9.51
CA LEU A 150 18.16 7.29 -10.92
C LEU A 150 18.67 5.84 -11.13
N ALA A 151 18.71 4.99 -10.10
CA ALA A 151 19.34 3.66 -10.09
C ALA A 151 18.85 2.64 -11.15
N HIS A 152 17.89 3.03 -11.99
CA HIS A 152 17.15 2.15 -12.89
C HIS A 152 17.07 2.66 -14.33
N GLU A 153 17.52 3.88 -14.64
CA GLU A 153 17.36 4.49 -15.97
C GLU A 153 18.34 3.98 -17.05
N THR A 154 19.46 3.36 -16.65
CA THR A 154 20.59 3.09 -17.56
C THR A 154 20.53 1.80 -18.37
N ASP A 155 19.57 0.90 -18.13
CA ASP A 155 19.33 -0.26 -19.00
C ASP A 155 18.00 -0.10 -19.72
N VAL A 156 18.05 -0.18 -21.05
CA VAL A 156 16.94 0.08 -22.01
C VAL A 156 15.86 -1.01 -21.98
N GLU A 157 15.99 -2.02 -21.12
CA GLU A 157 14.96 -3.05 -20.87
C GLU A 157 13.89 -2.50 -19.90
N ALA A 158 13.00 -1.68 -20.46
CA ALA A 158 11.87 -1.09 -19.75
C ALA A 158 10.76 -2.13 -19.46
N LEU A 159 10.92 -2.95 -18.41
CA LEU A 159 9.96 -4.04 -18.10
C LEU A 159 9.78 -4.46 -16.62
N SER A 160 10.58 -3.99 -15.64
CA SER A 160 10.48 -4.53 -14.26
C SER A 160 10.94 -3.64 -13.09
N LYS A 161 11.32 -2.38 -13.35
CA LYS A 161 12.06 -1.56 -12.37
C LYS A 161 11.14 -0.61 -11.60
N GLU A 162 10.78 -0.95 -10.36
CA GLU A 162 10.06 -0.04 -9.46
C GLU A 162 10.87 1.25 -9.22
N ASP A 163 10.30 2.41 -9.57
CA ASP A 163 10.85 3.73 -9.22
C ASP A 163 11.17 3.76 -7.71
N LEU A 164 12.45 3.91 -7.36
CA LEU A 164 12.91 3.93 -5.97
C LEU A 164 12.25 5.06 -5.17
N VAL A 165 12.02 6.21 -5.81
CA VAL A 165 11.35 7.36 -5.19
C VAL A 165 9.87 7.08 -5.03
N GLY A 166 9.22 6.53 -6.06
CA GLY A 166 7.82 6.07 -5.97
C GLY A 166 7.60 5.11 -4.79
N ARG A 167 8.47 4.09 -4.68
CA ARG A 167 8.50 3.12 -3.58
C ARG A 167 8.76 3.78 -2.22
N VAL A 168 9.76 4.67 -2.11
CA VAL A 168 10.02 5.43 -0.88
C VAL A 168 8.82 6.32 -0.51
N TYR A 169 8.16 6.96 -1.46
CA TYR A 169 7.03 7.85 -1.24
C TYR A 169 5.78 7.08 -0.76
N GLU A 170 5.40 5.99 -1.45
CA GLU A 170 4.34 5.05 -1.03
C GLU A 170 4.61 4.48 0.37
N TYR A 171 5.87 4.15 0.66
CA TYR A 171 6.29 3.59 1.94
C TYR A 171 6.21 4.60 3.08
N PHE A 172 6.71 5.83 2.88
CA PHE A 172 6.62 6.89 3.88
C PHE A 172 5.17 7.27 4.15
N LEU A 173 4.32 7.38 3.11
CA LEU A 173 2.87 7.56 3.28
C LEU A 173 2.25 6.48 4.17
N GLY A 174 2.52 5.20 3.89
CA GLY A 174 2.01 4.08 4.68
C GLY A 174 2.49 4.11 6.14
N LYS A 175 3.76 4.45 6.38
CA LYS A 175 4.31 4.62 7.74
C LYS A 175 3.71 5.81 8.48
N PHE A 176 3.50 6.95 7.82
CA PHE A 176 2.85 8.12 8.43
C PHE A 176 1.39 7.81 8.78
N ALA A 177 0.61 7.24 7.86
CA ALA A 177 -0.78 6.83 8.11
C ALA A 177 -0.90 5.81 9.27
N ALA A 178 0.03 4.86 9.37
CA ALA A 178 0.10 3.92 10.50
C ALA A 178 0.50 4.59 11.83
N THR A 179 1.20 5.74 11.79
CA THR A 179 1.65 6.47 12.98
C THR A 179 0.63 7.53 13.45
N GLU A 180 -0.17 8.08 12.55
CA GLU A 180 -1.25 9.05 12.83
C GLU A 180 -2.45 8.44 13.57
N GLY A 181 -2.64 7.12 13.49
CA GLY A 181 -3.68 6.41 14.23
C GLY A 181 -5.09 6.71 13.73
N LYS A 182 -5.95 7.28 14.60
CA LYS A 182 -7.36 7.55 14.28
C LYS A 182 -7.50 8.73 13.30
N GLY A 183 -7.30 8.43 12.02
CA GLY A 183 -7.40 9.44 10.97
C GLY A 183 -6.58 9.19 9.72
N GLY A 184 -5.87 8.05 9.58
CA GLY A 184 -5.00 7.76 8.42
C GLY A 184 -5.55 6.81 7.35
N GLY A 185 -6.64 6.08 7.60
CA GLY A 185 -7.06 4.92 6.79
C GLY A 185 -7.99 5.24 5.61
N GLU A 186 -8.70 6.37 5.62
CA GLU A 186 -9.26 6.92 4.38
C GLU A 186 -8.15 7.65 3.57
N PHE A 187 -7.02 8.05 4.17
CA PHE A 187 -5.95 8.79 3.45
C PHE A 187 -5.02 7.85 2.71
N TYR A 188 -4.79 6.67 3.27
CA TYR A 188 -3.90 5.66 2.69
C TYR A 188 -4.59 4.29 2.73
N THR A 189 -5.10 3.88 1.56
CA THR A 189 -5.56 2.50 1.35
C THR A 189 -4.34 1.59 1.23
N PRO A 190 -4.19 0.53 2.05
CA PRO A 190 -3.00 -0.33 2.03
C PRO A 190 -2.76 -1.01 0.68
N LYS A 191 -1.49 -1.06 0.21
CA LYS A 191 -1.09 -1.58 -1.12
C LYS A 191 -1.83 -2.85 -1.50
N CYS A 192 -1.89 -3.85 -0.62
CA CYS A 192 -2.57 -5.12 -0.87
C CYS A 192 -4.08 -5.01 -1.18
N VAL A 193 -4.82 -4.09 -0.55
CA VAL A 193 -6.24 -3.83 -0.83
C VAL A 193 -6.41 -3.12 -2.17
N VAL A 194 -5.50 -2.20 -2.47
CA VAL A 194 -5.48 -1.43 -3.72
C VAL A 194 -5.17 -2.34 -4.92
N THR A 195 -4.13 -3.16 -4.80
CA THR A 195 -3.76 -4.17 -5.81
C THR A 195 -4.91 -5.16 -6.03
N LEU A 196 -5.55 -5.66 -4.96
CA LEU A 196 -6.74 -6.51 -5.11
C LEU A 196 -7.87 -5.84 -5.91
N LEU A 197 -8.14 -4.56 -5.66
CA LEU A 197 -9.13 -3.80 -6.44
C LEU A 197 -8.73 -3.69 -7.92
N THR A 198 -7.46 -3.50 -8.24
CA THR A 198 -7.00 -3.37 -9.64
C THR A 198 -6.97 -4.70 -10.38
N GLU A 199 -6.50 -5.79 -9.77
CA GLU A 199 -6.56 -7.14 -10.36
C GLU A 199 -8.01 -7.56 -10.65
N MET A 200 -8.93 -7.33 -9.71
CA MET A 200 -10.34 -7.66 -9.92
C MET A 200 -11.01 -6.80 -11.00
N LEU A 201 -10.66 -5.50 -11.10
CA LEU A 201 -11.26 -4.58 -12.08
C LEU A 201 -10.72 -4.76 -13.51
N GLU A 202 -9.44 -5.11 -13.66
CA GLU A 202 -8.69 -5.11 -14.92
C GLU A 202 -8.82 -3.81 -15.75
N PRO A 203 -8.30 -2.66 -15.24
CA PRO A 203 -8.52 -1.35 -15.84
C PRO A 203 -7.70 -1.05 -17.11
N PHE A 204 -7.59 -1.99 -18.05
CA PHE A 204 -6.74 -1.92 -19.26
C PHE A 204 -6.92 -0.67 -20.14
N GLN A 205 -8.08 -0.03 -20.13
CA GLN A 205 -8.39 1.14 -20.97
C GLN A 205 -9.56 1.96 -20.40
N GLY A 206 -9.52 3.28 -20.57
CA GLY A 206 -10.63 4.19 -20.35
C GLY A 206 -10.41 5.22 -19.24
N LYS A 207 -11.45 5.50 -18.45
CA LYS A 207 -11.43 6.51 -17.37
C LYS A 207 -11.55 5.81 -16.03
N ILE A 208 -10.52 5.95 -15.20
CA ILE A 208 -10.56 5.49 -13.81
C ILE A 208 -11.08 6.66 -12.97
N TYR A 209 -12.06 6.40 -12.13
CA TYR A 209 -12.65 7.39 -11.25
C TYR A 209 -12.80 6.80 -9.85
N ASP A 210 -12.10 7.43 -8.91
CA ASP A 210 -12.22 7.15 -7.49
C ASP A 210 -12.62 8.48 -6.80
N PRO A 211 -13.83 8.58 -6.23
CA PRO A 211 -14.33 9.81 -5.61
C PRO A 211 -13.65 10.15 -4.27
N CYS A 212 -12.90 9.22 -3.67
CA CYS A 212 -12.37 9.33 -2.31
C CYS A 212 -10.91 8.83 -2.24
N CYS A 213 -10.11 8.99 -3.30
CA CYS A 213 -8.92 8.17 -3.56
C CYS A 213 -7.72 8.29 -2.60
N GLY A 214 -7.83 9.07 -1.52
CA GLY A 214 -6.77 9.30 -0.55
C GLY A 214 -5.48 9.75 -1.25
N SER A 215 -4.37 9.09 -0.94
CA SER A 215 -3.05 9.32 -1.54
C SER A 215 -2.91 8.78 -2.98
N ALA A 216 -3.98 8.80 -3.77
CA ALA A 216 -4.03 8.31 -5.16
C ALA A 216 -3.59 6.85 -5.39
N GLY A 217 -3.60 6.00 -4.35
CA GLY A 217 -3.10 4.63 -4.40
C GLY A 217 -3.75 3.80 -5.52
N MET A 218 -5.07 3.90 -5.67
CA MET A 218 -5.84 3.24 -6.74
C MET A 218 -5.31 3.56 -8.14
N PHE A 219 -4.89 4.79 -8.38
CA PHE A 219 -4.35 5.20 -9.68
C PHE A 219 -2.93 4.65 -9.88
N VAL A 220 -2.08 4.69 -8.85
CA VAL A 220 -0.71 4.14 -8.89
C VAL A 220 -0.72 2.65 -9.20
N GLN A 221 -1.54 1.84 -8.51
CA GLN A 221 -1.60 0.41 -8.79
C GLN A 221 -2.32 0.09 -10.11
N SER A 222 -3.24 0.94 -10.59
CA SER A 222 -3.89 0.74 -11.89
C SER A 222 -2.92 0.90 -13.07
N VAL A 223 -1.98 1.85 -12.95
CA VAL A 223 -0.89 2.01 -13.92
C VAL A 223 0.04 0.80 -13.88
N LYS A 224 0.49 0.40 -12.67
CA LYS A 224 1.34 -0.79 -12.48
C LYS A 224 0.70 -2.08 -13.01
N PHE A 225 -0.60 -2.28 -12.81
CA PHE A 225 -1.37 -3.40 -13.37
C PHE A 225 -1.31 -3.43 -14.90
N VAL A 226 -1.50 -2.28 -15.55
CA VAL A 226 -1.47 -2.21 -17.02
C VAL A 226 -0.07 -2.44 -17.56
N GLU A 227 0.96 -1.96 -16.85
CA GLU A 227 2.37 -2.16 -17.21
C GLU A 227 2.79 -3.63 -17.04
N SER A 228 2.40 -4.31 -15.97
CA SER A 228 2.71 -5.73 -15.75
C SER A 228 2.00 -6.66 -16.74
N HIS A 229 0.79 -6.30 -17.20
CA HIS A 229 0.00 -7.07 -18.14
C HIS A 229 0.13 -6.59 -19.60
N GLN A 230 1.26 -5.95 -19.95
CA GLN A 230 1.64 -5.54 -21.33
C GLN A 230 0.66 -4.56 -22.03
N GLY A 231 -0.25 -3.94 -21.27
CA GLY A 231 -1.10 -2.86 -21.77
C GLY A 231 -0.35 -1.53 -21.85
N LYS A 232 -1.00 -0.49 -22.39
CA LYS A 232 -0.42 0.85 -22.53
C LYS A 232 -1.01 1.78 -21.49
N SER A 233 -0.22 2.22 -20.52
CA SER A 233 -0.65 3.18 -19.49
C SER A 233 -1.19 4.51 -20.05
N ARG A 234 -0.85 4.85 -21.30
CA ARG A 234 -1.39 6.00 -22.06
C ARG A 234 -2.88 5.90 -22.41
N ASP A 235 -3.48 4.71 -22.35
CA ASP A 235 -4.91 4.50 -22.65
C ASP A 235 -5.81 4.68 -21.39
N ILE A 236 -5.24 5.14 -20.28
CA ILE A 236 -5.91 5.50 -19.02
C ILE A 236 -5.86 7.02 -18.80
N ALA A 237 -7.00 7.61 -18.42
CA ALA A 237 -7.07 8.99 -17.92
C ALA A 237 -7.36 9.04 -16.41
N LEU A 238 -6.62 9.89 -15.68
CA LEU A 238 -6.66 10.06 -14.22
C LEU A 238 -7.04 11.51 -13.83
N PRO A 239 -7.85 11.73 -12.77
CA PRO A 239 -8.14 13.06 -12.22
C PRO A 239 -7.08 13.49 -11.17
N GLY A 240 -6.95 14.81 -10.95
CA GLY A 240 -6.07 15.38 -9.91
C GLY A 240 -6.84 15.94 -8.69
N GLN A 241 -6.14 16.05 -7.55
CA GLN A 241 -6.56 16.61 -6.25
C GLN A 241 -7.66 15.84 -5.46
N LEU A 242 -7.27 14.93 -4.55
CA LEU A 242 -8.15 14.10 -3.69
C LEU A 242 -7.46 13.76 -2.33
N PHE A 243 -8.19 13.73 -1.18
CA PHE A 243 -7.74 13.28 0.18
C PHE A 243 -8.92 13.23 1.23
N PHE A 244 -8.90 12.31 2.25
CA PHE A 244 -9.82 12.05 3.42
C PHE A 244 -9.10 11.10 4.43
N THR A 245 -9.03 11.15 5.80
CA THR A 245 -9.79 10.57 6.98
C THR A 245 -9.58 9.09 7.58
N THR A 246 -10.53 8.48 8.32
CA THR A 246 -10.53 7.55 9.54
C THR A 246 -10.20 6.01 9.48
N GLN A 247 -10.64 5.17 10.46
CA GLN A 247 -10.41 3.70 10.68
C GLN A 247 -11.68 2.84 11.02
N ILE A 248 -12.19 1.95 10.15
CA ILE A 248 -13.29 0.97 10.41
C ILE A 248 -13.07 -0.34 9.58
N PRO A 249 -13.51 -1.55 10.00
CA PRO A 249 -13.48 -2.75 9.14
C PRO A 249 -14.32 -2.59 7.86
N VAL A 250 -13.72 -2.89 6.70
CA VAL A 250 -14.30 -2.63 5.37
C VAL A 250 -14.70 -3.90 4.61
N CYS A 251 -15.50 -3.72 3.55
CA CYS A 251 -15.78 -4.73 2.53
C CYS A 251 -15.77 -4.08 1.13
N LEU A 252 -15.40 -4.83 0.09
CA LEU A 252 -15.30 -4.33 -1.28
C LEU A 252 -16.57 -4.65 -2.07
N TRP A 253 -17.10 -3.68 -2.81
CA TRP A 253 -18.36 -3.79 -3.56
C TRP A 253 -18.13 -3.66 -5.06
N PHE A 254 -18.14 -4.79 -5.77
CA PHE A 254 -17.99 -4.81 -7.23
C PHE A 254 -19.35 -4.72 -7.92
N MET A 255 -19.58 -3.62 -8.64
CA MET A 255 -20.84 -3.32 -9.32
C MET A 255 -20.62 -3.10 -10.82
N THR A 256 -21.59 -3.53 -11.63
CA THR A 256 -21.57 -3.33 -13.10
C THR A 256 -22.96 -2.94 -13.59
N LYS A 257 -23.02 -2.08 -14.61
CA LYS A 257 -24.26 -1.71 -15.31
C LYS A 257 -24.78 -2.82 -16.23
N SER A 258 -23.97 -3.85 -16.54
CA SER A 258 -24.39 -5.03 -17.29
C SER A 258 -23.77 -6.31 -16.72
N LYS A 259 -24.61 -7.33 -16.51
CA LYS A 259 -24.23 -8.72 -16.25
C LYS A 259 -24.57 -9.65 -17.43
N ALA A 260 -24.93 -9.11 -18.59
CA ALA A 260 -25.11 -9.89 -19.82
C ALA A 260 -23.76 -10.44 -20.31
N ALA A 261 -23.82 -11.35 -21.29
CA ALA A 261 -22.61 -11.81 -21.98
C ALA A 261 -21.95 -10.67 -22.78
N ASP A 262 -20.62 -10.64 -22.80
CA ASP A 262 -19.81 -9.69 -23.58
C ASP A 262 -18.70 -10.48 -24.29
N PRO A 263 -18.93 -10.94 -25.54
CA PRO A 263 -17.96 -11.75 -26.28
C PRO A 263 -16.64 -11.01 -26.55
N ALA A 264 -16.63 -9.68 -26.58
CA ALA A 264 -15.42 -8.89 -26.78
C ALA A 264 -14.50 -8.86 -25.54
N LYS A 265 -14.98 -9.38 -24.40
CA LYS A 265 -14.23 -9.52 -23.14
C LYS A 265 -14.27 -10.94 -22.58
N GLY A 266 -14.82 -11.89 -23.35
CA GLY A 266 -15.00 -13.27 -22.89
C GLY A 266 -15.92 -13.42 -21.68
N TYR A 267 -16.88 -12.51 -21.45
CA TYR A 267 -17.77 -12.58 -20.28
C TYR A 267 -19.02 -13.42 -20.56
N ARG A 268 -19.38 -14.31 -19.62
CA ARG A 268 -20.65 -15.04 -19.66
C ARG A 268 -21.82 -14.18 -19.15
N ASN A 269 -23.04 -14.58 -19.53
CA ASN A 269 -24.24 -14.05 -18.87
C ASN A 269 -24.30 -14.55 -17.42
N ARG A 270 -24.56 -13.62 -16.50
CA ARG A 270 -24.69 -13.81 -15.04
C ARG A 270 -25.75 -12.87 -14.46
N GLN A 271 -26.76 -12.52 -15.25
CA GLN A 271 -27.92 -11.74 -14.79
C GLN A 271 -28.69 -12.53 -13.72
N GLY A 272 -28.99 -11.87 -12.59
CA GLY A 272 -29.68 -12.49 -11.45
C GLY A 272 -28.77 -13.16 -10.41
N GLU A 273 -27.48 -13.35 -10.73
CA GLU A 273 -26.46 -13.87 -9.82
C GLU A 273 -25.68 -12.77 -9.10
N THR A 274 -25.20 -13.05 -7.89
CA THR A 274 -24.17 -12.29 -7.18
C THR A 274 -23.19 -13.27 -6.52
N LEU A 275 -21.90 -13.09 -6.81
CA LEU A 275 -20.83 -13.80 -6.11
C LEU A 275 -20.56 -13.14 -4.75
N PHE A 276 -20.46 -13.94 -3.71
CA PHE A 276 -19.95 -13.57 -2.39
C PHE A 276 -18.61 -14.25 -2.16
N ILE A 277 -17.63 -13.51 -1.62
CA ILE A 277 -16.32 -14.03 -1.21
C ILE A 277 -16.06 -13.58 0.24
N ASP A 278 -15.62 -14.50 1.10
CA ASP A 278 -15.30 -14.26 2.51
C ASP A 278 -13.80 -14.41 2.78
N ALA A 279 -13.04 -13.37 2.40
CA ALA A 279 -11.59 -13.32 2.57
C ALA A 279 -11.12 -13.12 4.03
N ARG A 280 -11.99 -13.18 5.06
CA ARG A 280 -11.61 -12.88 6.46
C ARG A 280 -10.52 -13.82 7.02
N ASN A 281 -10.49 -15.05 6.53
CA ASN A 281 -9.52 -16.07 6.95
C ASN A 281 -8.15 -15.91 6.25
N LEU A 282 -8.13 -15.33 5.05
CA LEU A 282 -6.92 -15.07 4.25
C LEU A 282 -6.00 -13.99 4.87
N GLY A 283 -4.78 -13.87 4.34
CA GLY A 283 -3.80 -12.86 4.77
C GLY A 283 -2.97 -13.23 6.00
N THR A 284 -1.70 -12.79 5.99
CA THR A 284 -0.68 -13.12 6.99
C THR A 284 -0.53 -12.04 8.06
N MET A 285 -0.19 -12.43 9.29
CA MET A 285 -0.03 -11.49 10.42
C MET A 285 1.35 -10.81 10.38
N ILE A 286 1.41 -9.59 9.86
CA ILE A 286 2.64 -8.77 9.80
C ILE A 286 3.03 -8.17 11.16
N ASN A 287 2.07 -8.01 12.07
CA ASN A 287 2.31 -7.68 13.48
C ASN A 287 1.18 -8.28 14.35
N ARG A 288 1.18 -8.01 15.67
CA ARG A 288 0.19 -8.57 16.63
C ARG A 288 -1.28 -8.24 16.31
N THR A 289 -1.53 -7.18 15.55
CA THR A 289 -2.86 -6.58 15.35
C THR A 289 -3.23 -6.35 13.89
N THR A 290 -2.34 -6.60 12.93
CA THR A 290 -2.55 -6.31 11.51
C THR A 290 -2.26 -7.54 10.65
N LYS A 291 -3.23 -7.90 9.81
CA LYS A 291 -3.06 -8.79 8.66
C LYS A 291 -2.71 -7.99 7.40
N GLU A 292 -2.02 -8.63 6.47
CA GLU A 292 -1.82 -8.17 5.09
C GLU A 292 -2.10 -9.32 4.11
N LEU A 293 -2.77 -9.03 3.00
CA LEU A 293 -2.97 -10.03 1.92
C LEU A 293 -1.66 -10.14 1.11
N THR A 294 -1.19 -11.37 0.93
CA THR A 294 -0.05 -11.70 0.06
C THR A 294 -0.46 -11.65 -1.42
N ALA A 295 0.51 -11.76 -2.33
CA ALA A 295 0.22 -11.92 -3.76
C ALA A 295 -0.66 -13.15 -4.03
N ASP A 296 -0.42 -14.26 -3.33
CA ASP A 296 -1.19 -15.51 -3.47
C ASP A 296 -2.63 -15.36 -2.93
N ASP A 297 -2.82 -14.65 -1.81
CA ASP A 297 -4.17 -14.31 -1.31
C ASP A 297 -4.93 -13.45 -2.34
N ILE A 298 -4.25 -12.48 -2.96
CA ILE A 298 -4.84 -11.56 -3.95
C ILE A 298 -5.22 -12.33 -5.22
N ALA A 299 -4.31 -13.14 -5.76
CA ALA A 299 -4.56 -13.99 -6.93
C ALA A 299 -5.73 -14.93 -6.68
N THR A 300 -5.77 -15.60 -5.51
CA THR A 300 -6.88 -16.51 -5.14
C THR A 300 -8.26 -15.81 -5.21
N ILE A 301 -8.36 -14.54 -4.77
CA ILE A 301 -9.61 -13.76 -4.83
C ILE A 301 -9.90 -13.28 -6.26
N ALA A 302 -8.88 -12.81 -6.98
CA ALA A 302 -9.00 -12.33 -8.36
C ALA A 302 -9.43 -13.45 -9.32
N ASP A 303 -8.70 -14.58 -9.32
CA ASP A 303 -9.01 -15.80 -10.07
C ASP A 303 -10.45 -16.26 -9.80
N THR A 304 -10.87 -16.31 -8.54
CA THR A 304 -12.24 -16.73 -8.16
C THR A 304 -13.31 -15.83 -8.80
N TYR A 305 -13.08 -14.51 -8.82
CA TYR A 305 -13.98 -13.54 -9.45
C TYR A 305 -13.92 -13.56 -10.98
N HIS A 306 -12.74 -13.79 -11.57
CA HIS A 306 -12.55 -13.91 -13.01
C HIS A 306 -13.15 -15.22 -13.55
N ALA A 307 -12.92 -16.35 -12.88
CA ALA A 307 -13.53 -17.63 -13.20
C ALA A 307 -15.07 -17.55 -13.12
N TRP A 308 -15.62 -16.85 -12.12
CA TRP A 308 -17.07 -16.62 -12.04
C TRP A 308 -17.62 -15.78 -13.19
N ARG A 309 -16.87 -14.78 -13.70
CA ARG A 309 -17.39 -13.79 -14.66
C ARG A 309 -17.20 -14.18 -16.14
N SER A 310 -16.19 -15.00 -16.45
CA SER A 310 -15.78 -15.35 -17.81
C SER A 310 -16.60 -16.52 -18.41
N THR A 311 -16.49 -16.75 -19.72
CA THR A 311 -16.90 -18.02 -20.34
C THR A 311 -15.80 -19.08 -20.16
N PRO A 312 -16.11 -20.39 -20.31
CA PRO A 312 -15.10 -21.45 -20.22
C PRO A 312 -13.95 -21.28 -21.21
N GLU A 313 -14.21 -20.74 -22.40
CA GLU A 313 -13.21 -20.53 -23.45
C GLU A 313 -12.23 -19.42 -23.07
N GLU A 314 -12.73 -18.27 -22.60
CA GLU A 314 -11.86 -17.18 -22.08
C GLU A 314 -11.05 -17.64 -20.87
N LEU A 315 -11.64 -18.46 -19.99
CA LEU A 315 -10.94 -18.97 -18.81
C LEU A 315 -9.81 -19.93 -19.20
N VAL A 316 -10.00 -20.76 -20.24
CA VAL A 316 -8.91 -21.56 -20.83
C VAL A 316 -7.81 -20.69 -21.43
N GLU A 317 -8.14 -19.59 -22.11
CA GLU A 317 -7.11 -18.65 -22.61
C GLU A 317 -6.42 -17.86 -21.49
N ARG A 318 -7.07 -17.61 -20.35
CA ARG A 318 -6.44 -17.03 -19.15
C ARG A 318 -5.42 -17.97 -18.53
N VAL A 319 -5.81 -19.24 -18.32
CA VAL A 319 -4.89 -20.28 -17.81
C VAL A 319 -3.68 -20.48 -18.73
N LYS A 320 -3.85 -20.35 -20.06
CA LYS A 320 -2.73 -20.40 -21.03
C LYS A 320 -1.79 -19.19 -20.96
N ARG A 321 -2.33 -18.00 -20.66
CA ARG A 321 -1.55 -16.76 -20.49
C ARG A 321 -0.82 -16.69 -19.14
N GLY A 322 -1.38 -17.34 -18.12
CA GLY A 322 -0.96 -17.22 -16.72
C GLY A 322 -1.86 -16.29 -15.89
N ASP A 323 -2.91 -15.72 -16.49
CA ASP A 323 -3.83 -14.76 -15.88
C ASP A 323 -4.83 -15.39 -14.87
N SER A 324 -4.78 -16.71 -14.67
CA SER A 324 -5.65 -17.47 -13.76
C SER A 324 -5.08 -18.88 -13.55
N GLN A 325 -5.15 -19.41 -12.32
CA GLN A 325 -4.89 -20.81 -12.00
C GLN A 325 -6.17 -21.66 -12.07
N LEU A 326 -7.35 -21.04 -11.99
CA LEU A 326 -8.65 -21.72 -12.04
C LEU A 326 -9.08 -21.98 -13.50
N ALA A 327 -9.43 -23.23 -13.80
CA ALA A 327 -9.97 -23.66 -15.09
C ALA A 327 -11.52 -23.65 -15.16
N GLN A 328 -12.20 -23.59 -14.00
CA GLN A 328 -13.65 -23.36 -13.88
C GLN A 328 -13.96 -22.71 -12.52
N TYR A 329 -15.19 -22.17 -12.38
CA TYR A 329 -15.70 -21.66 -11.11
C TYR A 329 -16.51 -22.73 -10.37
N GLU A 330 -16.28 -22.85 -9.06
CA GLU A 330 -17.05 -23.69 -8.13
C GLU A 330 -17.31 -22.92 -6.82
N ASP A 331 -18.46 -23.17 -6.19
CA ASP A 331 -18.76 -22.68 -4.83
C ASP A 331 -17.84 -23.39 -3.81
N GLN A 332 -17.25 -22.67 -2.86
CA GLN A 332 -16.32 -23.21 -1.86
C GLN A 332 -16.78 -22.86 -0.44
N ALA A 333 -17.06 -23.90 0.36
CA ALA A 333 -17.55 -23.76 1.73
C ALA A 333 -16.60 -22.90 2.59
N GLY A 334 -17.15 -21.86 3.23
CA GLY A 334 -16.40 -20.91 4.04
C GLY A 334 -15.56 -19.88 3.27
N PHE A 335 -15.52 -19.93 1.93
CA PHE A 335 -14.74 -19.00 1.11
C PHE A 335 -15.55 -18.27 0.03
N CYS A 336 -16.28 -18.95 -0.86
CA CYS A 336 -17.01 -18.28 -1.94
C CYS A 336 -18.33 -18.99 -2.30
N LYS A 337 -19.34 -18.22 -2.73
CA LYS A 337 -20.61 -18.77 -3.22
C LYS A 337 -21.32 -17.81 -4.18
N VAL A 338 -21.91 -18.32 -5.25
CA VAL A 338 -22.94 -17.61 -6.01
C VAL A 338 -24.30 -17.72 -5.31
N ALA A 339 -24.96 -16.59 -5.10
CA ALA A 339 -26.36 -16.54 -4.66
C ALA A 339 -27.23 -15.75 -5.64
N THR A 340 -28.46 -16.21 -5.80
CA THR A 340 -29.50 -15.58 -6.62
C THR A 340 -30.16 -14.40 -5.91
N ILE A 341 -30.82 -13.52 -6.67
CA ILE A 341 -31.71 -12.48 -6.11
C ILE A 341 -32.80 -13.07 -5.19
N ALA A 342 -33.21 -14.33 -5.40
CA ALA A 342 -34.17 -15.02 -4.53
C ALA A 342 -33.56 -15.38 -3.17
N GLU A 343 -32.37 -15.98 -3.13
CA GLU A 343 -31.64 -16.29 -1.89
C GLU A 343 -31.27 -15.02 -1.11
N ILE A 344 -30.89 -13.95 -1.81
CA ILE A 344 -30.60 -12.64 -1.19
C ILE A 344 -31.85 -12.08 -0.51
N LYS A 345 -33.03 -12.15 -1.16
CA LYS A 345 -34.30 -11.76 -0.55
C LYS A 345 -34.69 -12.63 0.64
N ALA A 346 -34.42 -13.94 0.58
CA ALA A 346 -34.63 -14.87 1.70
C ALA A 346 -33.67 -14.62 2.88
N ASN A 347 -32.55 -13.92 2.66
CA ASN A 347 -31.60 -13.47 3.67
C ASN A 347 -31.82 -12.00 4.10
N ASP A 348 -33.07 -11.50 4.02
CA ASP A 348 -33.46 -10.12 4.35
C ASP A 348 -32.69 -9.04 3.57
N SER A 349 -32.14 -9.38 2.40
CA SER A 349 -31.21 -8.57 1.61
C SER A 349 -29.89 -8.20 2.34
N VAL A 350 -29.51 -8.94 3.39
CA VAL A 350 -28.23 -8.75 4.09
C VAL A 350 -27.09 -9.33 3.25
N LEU A 351 -26.14 -8.49 2.84
CA LEU A 351 -25.07 -8.85 1.89
C LEU A 351 -23.74 -9.27 2.55
N THR A 352 -23.77 -9.77 3.79
CA THR A 352 -22.58 -10.27 4.49
C THR A 352 -22.17 -11.65 3.93
N PRO A 353 -20.95 -11.85 3.37
CA PRO A 353 -20.56 -13.10 2.71
C PRO A 353 -20.77 -14.37 3.55
N GLY A 354 -20.45 -14.32 4.85
CA GLY A 354 -20.66 -15.43 5.79
C GLY A 354 -22.10 -15.91 5.99
N ARG A 355 -23.12 -15.22 5.45
CA ARG A 355 -24.51 -15.76 5.35
C ARG A 355 -24.70 -16.71 4.17
N TYR A 356 -23.85 -16.62 3.15
CA TYR A 356 -23.98 -17.34 1.88
C TYR A 356 -22.94 -18.46 1.76
N VAL A 357 -21.67 -18.20 2.10
CA VAL A 357 -20.58 -19.17 1.91
C VAL A 357 -20.58 -20.33 2.92
N GLY A 358 -21.38 -20.23 3.99
CA GLY A 358 -21.40 -21.22 5.07
C GLY A 358 -20.16 -21.18 5.97
N ALA A 359 -19.93 -22.26 6.70
CA ALA A 359 -18.65 -22.52 7.37
C ALA A 359 -17.75 -23.34 6.43
N ALA A 360 -16.44 -23.19 6.56
CA ALA A 360 -15.51 -24.13 5.92
C ALA A 360 -15.68 -25.52 6.54
N GLU A 361 -15.47 -26.57 5.75
CA GLU A 361 -15.33 -27.91 6.32
C GLU A 361 -14.11 -27.91 7.25
N GLN A 362 -14.36 -28.24 8.51
CA GLN A 362 -13.30 -28.33 9.51
C GLN A 362 -12.56 -29.65 9.26
N GLU A 363 -11.24 -29.61 9.08
CA GLU A 363 -10.44 -30.84 8.98
C GLU A 363 -10.75 -31.74 10.18
N ASP A 364 -11.30 -32.92 9.90
CA ASP A 364 -11.46 -33.98 10.89
C ASP A 364 -10.06 -34.46 11.27
N ASP A 365 -9.63 -34.17 12.50
CA ASP A 365 -8.33 -34.62 13.02
C ASP A 365 -8.30 -36.13 13.35
N GLY A 366 -9.36 -36.86 12.99
CA GLY A 366 -9.56 -38.28 13.28
C GLY A 366 -9.93 -38.53 14.73
N VAL A 367 -10.11 -37.47 15.54
CA VAL A 367 -10.36 -37.55 16.97
C VAL A 367 -11.84 -37.35 17.24
N ALA A 368 -12.56 -38.46 17.41
CA ALA A 368 -13.97 -38.46 17.80
C ALA A 368 -14.23 -37.49 18.97
N PHE A 369 -15.30 -36.69 18.84
CA PHE A 369 -15.65 -35.59 19.76
C PHE A 369 -15.58 -35.97 21.25
N GLU A 370 -16.05 -37.16 21.61
CA GLU A 370 -15.97 -37.72 22.97
C GLU A 370 -14.54 -37.83 23.54
N THR A 371 -13.58 -38.23 22.69
CA THR A 371 -12.15 -38.29 23.07
C THR A 371 -11.59 -36.89 23.28
N LYS A 372 -11.84 -36.00 22.31
CA LYS A 372 -11.37 -34.61 22.33
C LYS A 372 -11.92 -33.82 23.53
N MET A 373 -13.21 -33.96 23.82
CA MET A 373 -13.85 -33.38 25.00
C MET A 373 -13.29 -33.95 26.31
N ARG A 374 -12.96 -35.24 26.37
CA ARG A 374 -12.36 -35.87 27.56
C ARG A 374 -10.96 -35.32 27.83
N GLU A 375 -10.11 -35.23 26.80
CA GLU A 375 -8.74 -34.70 26.91
C GLU A 375 -8.73 -33.21 27.26
N LEU A 376 -9.58 -32.40 26.61
CA LEU A 376 -9.74 -30.98 26.93
C LEU A 376 -10.28 -30.78 28.36
N SER A 377 -11.23 -31.59 28.81
CA SER A 377 -11.76 -31.52 30.19
C SER A 377 -10.68 -31.89 31.21
N GLN A 378 -9.91 -32.96 30.98
CA GLN A 378 -8.78 -33.33 31.85
C GLN A 378 -7.71 -32.23 31.90
N THR A 379 -7.40 -31.61 30.76
CA THR A 379 -6.46 -30.48 30.67
C THR A 379 -6.97 -29.28 31.45
N LEU A 380 -8.26 -28.94 31.32
CA LEU A 380 -8.90 -27.85 32.04
C LEU A 380 -8.87 -28.08 33.56
N PHE A 381 -9.24 -29.28 34.04
CA PHE A 381 -9.17 -29.59 35.48
C PHE A 381 -7.74 -29.56 36.03
N ALA A 382 -6.74 -30.00 35.25
CA ALA A 382 -5.34 -29.87 35.64
C ALA A 382 -4.89 -28.40 35.75
N GLN A 383 -5.30 -27.55 34.79
CA GLN A 383 -5.02 -26.11 34.81
C GLN A 383 -5.75 -25.38 35.95
N MET A 384 -6.99 -25.75 36.25
CA MET A 384 -7.74 -25.22 37.40
C MET A 384 -7.05 -25.56 38.73
N LYS A 385 -6.61 -26.81 38.92
CA LYS A 385 -5.84 -27.19 40.11
C LYS A 385 -4.51 -26.44 40.21
N GLN A 386 -3.81 -26.24 39.09
CA GLN A 386 -2.58 -25.44 39.07
C GLN A 386 -2.85 -23.97 39.41
N ALA A 387 -3.99 -23.41 39.00
CA ALA A 387 -4.41 -22.07 39.39
C ALA A 387 -4.71 -21.98 40.89
N GLU A 388 -5.41 -22.96 41.49
CA GLU A 388 -5.62 -23.02 42.95
C GLU A 388 -4.29 -23.12 43.72
N GLU A 389 -3.33 -23.92 43.25
CA GLU A 389 -1.99 -24.02 43.86
C GLU A 389 -1.23 -22.69 43.80
N LEU A 390 -1.33 -21.96 42.68
CA LEU A 390 -0.72 -20.63 42.50
C LEU A 390 -1.42 -19.56 43.34
N ASP A 391 -2.75 -19.52 43.39
CA ASP A 391 -3.52 -18.57 44.21
C ASP A 391 -3.23 -18.75 45.71
N ASN A 392 -3.11 -20.00 46.17
CA ASN A 392 -2.71 -20.29 47.55
C ASN A 392 -1.27 -19.83 47.83
N ALA A 393 -0.33 -20.04 46.90
CA ALA A 393 1.03 -19.53 47.04
C ALA A 393 1.08 -17.98 47.02
N ILE A 394 0.25 -17.33 46.20
CA ILE A 394 0.13 -15.86 46.18
C ILE A 394 -0.41 -15.34 47.53
N ARG A 395 -1.43 -15.98 48.10
CA ARG A 395 -1.98 -15.64 49.42
C ARG A 395 -0.92 -15.75 50.53
N GLN A 396 -0.20 -16.87 50.60
CA GLN A 396 0.89 -17.06 51.57
C GLN A 396 2.00 -16.02 51.42
N ASN A 397 2.37 -15.64 50.19
CA ASN A 397 3.34 -14.57 49.95
C ASN A 397 2.82 -13.20 50.38
N LEU A 398 1.52 -12.91 50.21
CA LEU A 398 0.90 -11.66 50.69
C LEU A 398 0.83 -11.60 52.22
N GLU A 399 0.53 -12.72 52.90
CA GLU A 399 0.60 -12.83 54.36
C GLU A 399 2.01 -12.51 54.89
N VAL A 400 3.06 -13.14 54.30
CA VAL A 400 4.47 -12.90 54.66
C VAL A 400 4.90 -11.44 54.43
N LEU A 401 4.30 -10.76 53.44
CA LEU A 401 4.56 -9.35 53.15
C LEU A 401 3.70 -8.37 53.98
N GLY A 402 2.76 -8.86 54.80
CA GLY A 402 1.89 -8.02 55.64
C GLY A 402 0.65 -7.46 54.92
N TYR A 403 0.26 -8.04 53.78
CA TYR A 403 -0.89 -7.63 52.95
C TYR A 403 -1.90 -8.76 52.71
N GLY A 404 -1.89 -9.81 53.55
CA GLY A 404 -2.91 -10.87 53.54
C GLY A 404 -4.31 -10.36 53.94
N ILE A 405 -5.35 -11.06 53.48
CA ILE A 405 -6.77 -10.79 53.75
C ILE A 405 -7.46 -12.10 54.15
#